data_AF-A0A367AMG4-F1
#
_entry.id   AF-A0A367AMG4-F1
#
_cell.length_a   1.000
_cell.length_b   1.000
_cell.length_c   1.000
_cell.angle_alpha   90.00
_cell.angle_beta   90.00
_cell.angle_gamma   90.00
#
_symmetry.space_group_name_H-M   'P 1'
#
loop_
_entity.id
_entity.type
_entity.pdbx_description
1 polymer ?
#
loop_
_entity_poly.entity_id
_entity_poly.type
_entity_poly.pdbx_seq_one_letter_code
_entity_poly.pdbx_strand_id
1 'polypeptide(L)'
;MSPSRARSRVAVVLTSAVLAVVATPAIASAHVTVSSTDAAPGGYGKLTFRVPNESDTASTVALRIQVPEESALASLRAQPVPGWTVTLTTAQLDEPLEAHGSEITEYVSVVEFRADEGGGIAPGEFQEFALSGGAFPEDVEQLTFPAVQTYSDGSESAWIEPTVDGQAEPERPAPVLSLTAAAADAPAADAPAAQAEPAAAEDDGGSRTATAALVVAIAGLVAGLAGLGLGWSARRRTVAP
;
A
#
# COMPACT_ATOMS: atom_id res chain seq x y z
N MET A 1 35.80 62.17 32.88
CA MET A 1 35.43 61.70 34.25
C MET A 1 33.98 62.11 34.49
N SER A 2 33.13 61.11 34.76
CA SER A 2 31.71 61.18 35.19
C SER A 2 30.64 61.62 34.17
N PRO A 3 29.36 61.20 34.31
CA PRO A 3 28.87 59.83 34.54
C PRO A 3 27.55 59.51 33.77
N SER A 4 27.23 58.20 33.70
CA SER A 4 25.88 57.58 33.73
C SER A 4 24.69 58.23 33.00
N ARG A 5 24.16 57.53 31.99
CA ARG A 5 22.71 57.34 31.84
C ARG A 5 22.40 55.88 31.55
N ALA A 6 22.02 55.18 32.61
CA ALA A 6 21.42 53.87 32.55
C ALA A 6 19.96 53.98 32.07
N ARG A 7 19.48 52.91 31.40
CA ARG A 7 18.08 52.46 31.30
C ARG A 7 17.12 53.26 30.41
N SER A 8 17.08 52.89 29.14
CA SER A 8 15.85 52.74 28.33
C SER A 8 16.31 52.27 26.95
N ARG A 9 16.10 51.04 26.50
CA ARG A 9 14.81 50.50 26.08
C ARG A 9 14.96 48.98 25.92
N VAL A 10 14.11 48.24 26.61
CA VAL A 10 13.74 46.87 26.23
C VAL A 10 12.87 46.97 24.99
N ALA A 11 13.18 46.18 23.95
CA ALA A 11 12.24 45.47 23.06
C ALA A 11 12.81 45.34 21.63
N VAL A 12 12.63 44.13 21.07
CA VAL A 12 12.86 43.74 19.66
C VAL A 12 14.36 43.52 19.36
N VAL A 13 14.85 42.30 19.22
CA VAL A 13 14.62 41.45 18.05
C VAL A 13 14.35 39.99 18.46
N LEU A 14 13.17 39.54 18.05
CA LEU A 14 12.68 38.17 18.17
C LEU A 14 13.54 37.22 17.33
N THR A 15 13.82 36.07 17.93
CA THR A 15 14.37 34.83 17.38
C THR A 15 13.74 34.45 16.03
N SER A 16 14.47 34.61 14.93
CA SER A 16 14.17 33.95 13.65
C SER A 16 14.85 32.58 13.61
N ALA A 17 14.30 31.62 14.36
CA ALA A 17 14.54 30.21 14.09
C ALA A 17 13.60 29.82 12.94
N VAL A 18 14.07 30.02 11.70
CA VAL A 18 13.43 29.43 10.53
C VAL A 18 13.62 27.93 10.66
N LEU A 19 12.57 27.25 11.13
CA LEU A 19 12.38 25.82 10.91
C LEU A 19 12.23 25.65 9.39
N ALA A 20 13.36 25.44 8.71
CA ALA A 20 13.36 24.82 7.41
C ALA A 20 12.91 23.37 7.62
N VAL A 21 11.59 23.16 7.67
CA VAL A 21 11.01 21.86 7.36
C VAL A 21 11.41 21.63 5.92
N VAL A 22 12.48 20.87 5.72
CA VAL A 22 12.70 20.17 4.47
C VAL A 22 11.47 19.30 4.30
N ALA A 23 10.49 19.82 3.56
CA ALA A 23 9.49 18.99 2.95
C ALA A 23 10.28 18.11 1.98
N THR A 24 10.77 16.98 2.47
CA THR A 24 11.05 15.85 1.58
C THR A 24 9.71 15.62 0.89
N PRO A 25 9.60 15.84 -0.43
CA PRO A 25 8.39 15.41 -1.12
C PRO A 25 8.27 13.92 -0.80
N ALA A 26 7.20 13.55 -0.09
CA ALA A 26 6.79 12.17 -0.07
C ALA A 26 6.53 11.86 -1.54
N ILE A 27 7.43 11.10 -2.18
CA ILE A 27 7.17 10.53 -3.49
C ILE A 27 5.94 9.65 -3.24
N ALA A 28 4.76 10.16 -3.57
CA ALA A 28 3.55 9.37 -3.55
C ALA A 28 3.84 8.20 -4.48
N SER A 29 3.87 6.98 -3.94
CA SER A 29 4.35 5.79 -4.65
C SER A 29 3.70 5.70 -6.03
N ALA A 30 4.51 5.97 -7.04
CA ALA A 30 4.14 6.01 -8.45
C ALA A 30 4.63 4.75 -9.19
N HIS A 31 5.17 3.79 -8.43
CA HIS A 31 5.66 2.52 -8.95
C HIS A 31 4.49 1.59 -9.30
N VAL A 32 4.65 0.81 -10.36
CA VAL A 32 3.81 -0.36 -10.55
C VAL A 32 4.10 -1.34 -9.42
N THR A 33 3.05 -1.80 -8.75
CA THR A 33 3.16 -2.74 -7.63
C THR A 33 2.30 -3.96 -7.88
N VAL A 34 2.67 -5.08 -7.26
CA VAL A 34 1.87 -6.30 -7.24
C VAL A 34 1.61 -6.70 -5.80
N SER A 35 0.40 -7.16 -5.52
CA SER A 35 0.02 -7.64 -4.19
C SER A 35 -0.95 -8.81 -4.27
N SER A 36 -0.98 -9.60 -3.21
CA SER A 36 -1.92 -10.70 -3.03
C SER A 36 -2.24 -10.85 -1.54
N THR A 37 -3.47 -11.27 -1.23
CA THR A 37 -3.89 -11.60 0.13
C THR A 37 -3.86 -13.10 0.42
N ASP A 38 -3.69 -13.92 -0.62
CA ASP A 38 -3.86 -15.37 -0.62
C ASP A 38 -2.72 -16.11 -1.33
N ALA A 39 -1.68 -15.40 -1.78
CA ALA A 39 -0.50 -16.01 -2.36
C ALA A 39 0.35 -16.71 -1.30
N ALA A 40 0.39 -18.03 -1.39
CA ALA A 40 1.18 -18.92 -0.57
C ALA A 40 1.94 -19.94 -1.42
N PRO A 41 3.13 -20.39 -0.99
CA PRO A 41 3.89 -21.44 -1.67
C PRO A 41 3.01 -22.68 -1.92
N GLY A 42 3.04 -23.23 -3.14
CA GLY A 42 2.22 -24.36 -3.59
C GLY A 42 0.72 -24.04 -3.78
N GLY A 43 0.26 -22.86 -3.37
CA GLY A 43 -1.13 -22.44 -3.40
C GLY A 43 -1.55 -21.75 -4.70
N TYR A 44 -2.84 -21.42 -4.79
CA TYR A 44 -3.39 -20.56 -5.82
C TYR A 44 -3.86 -19.26 -5.19
N GLY A 45 -3.70 -18.15 -5.90
CA GLY A 45 -4.11 -16.85 -5.38
C GLY A 45 -4.41 -15.81 -6.45
N LYS A 46 -4.89 -14.67 -5.98
CA LYS A 46 -5.11 -13.49 -6.82
C LYS A 46 -3.92 -12.54 -6.73
N LEU A 47 -3.34 -12.21 -7.87
CA LEU A 47 -2.32 -11.18 -8.02
C LEU A 47 -2.99 -9.92 -8.52
N THR A 48 -2.81 -8.79 -7.82
CA THR A 48 -3.36 -7.50 -8.21
C THR A 48 -2.22 -6.53 -8.50
N PHE A 49 -2.09 -6.17 -9.78
CA PHE A 49 -1.14 -5.17 -10.26
C PHE A 49 -1.79 -3.81 -10.20
N ARG A 50 -1.25 -2.90 -9.39
CA ARG A 50 -1.68 -1.50 -9.36
C ARG A 50 -0.74 -0.66 -10.21
N VAL A 51 -1.32 0.06 -11.17
CA VAL A 51 -0.61 0.80 -12.19
C VAL A 51 -1.05 2.26 -12.15
N PRO A 52 -0.25 3.17 -11.56
CA PRO A 52 -0.48 4.60 -11.66
C PRO A 52 0.01 5.15 -13.00
N ASN A 53 -0.58 6.27 -13.45
CA ASN A 53 -0.06 7.03 -14.57
C ASN A 53 0.82 8.19 -14.08
N GLU A 54 2.10 8.17 -14.42
CA GLU A 54 3.10 9.18 -14.02
C GLU A 54 3.23 10.34 -15.00
N SER A 55 2.58 10.27 -16.17
CA SER A 55 2.61 11.33 -17.17
C SER A 55 1.61 12.42 -16.83
N ASP A 56 2.04 13.67 -16.95
CA ASP A 56 1.16 14.84 -16.81
C ASP A 56 0.22 15.05 -18.01
N THR A 57 0.48 14.37 -19.14
CA THR A 57 -0.18 14.68 -20.42
C THR A 57 -0.63 13.47 -21.22
N ALA A 58 0.03 12.33 -21.09
CA ALA A 58 -0.27 11.12 -21.84
C ALA A 58 -1.04 10.12 -20.97
N SER A 59 -1.93 9.33 -21.59
CA SER A 59 -2.62 8.24 -20.90
C SER A 59 -1.81 6.96 -20.98
N THR A 60 -1.81 6.11 -19.94
CA THR A 60 -1.32 4.74 -20.09
C THR A 60 -2.31 3.94 -20.92
N VAL A 61 -1.84 3.35 -22.02
CA VAL A 61 -2.66 2.61 -22.98
C VAL A 61 -2.30 1.13 -23.07
N ALA A 62 -1.15 0.72 -22.52
CA ALA A 62 -0.82 -0.69 -22.39
C ALA A 62 -0.01 -0.97 -21.13
N LEU A 63 -0.20 -2.17 -20.59
CA LEU A 63 0.64 -2.78 -19.55
C LEU A 63 1.01 -4.18 -20.02
N ARG A 64 2.31 -4.43 -20.19
CA ARG A 64 2.85 -5.73 -20.51
C ARG A 64 3.62 -6.27 -19.30
N ILE A 65 3.12 -7.34 -18.72
CA ILE A 65 3.72 -8.03 -17.57
C ILE A 65 4.42 -9.28 -18.10
N GLN A 66 5.70 -9.41 -17.77
CA GLN A 66 6.46 -10.63 -18.00
C GLN A 66 6.31 -11.55 -16.80
N VAL A 67 6.11 -12.82 -17.08
CA VAL A 67 6.20 -13.91 -16.12
C VAL A 67 7.48 -14.64 -16.48
N PRO A 68 8.58 -14.41 -15.74
CA PRO A 68 9.80 -15.20 -15.92
C PRO A 68 9.56 -16.67 -15.60
N GLU A 69 10.44 -17.54 -16.09
CA GLU A 69 10.30 -18.99 -15.90
C GLU A 69 10.41 -19.39 -14.41
N GLU A 70 11.26 -18.69 -13.65
CA GLU A 70 11.36 -18.82 -12.19
C GLU A 70 10.09 -18.41 -11.44
N SER A 71 9.18 -17.70 -12.12
CA SER A 71 7.86 -17.31 -11.62
C SER A 71 6.72 -17.98 -12.40
N ALA A 72 7.02 -19.02 -13.18
CA ALA A 72 6.03 -19.72 -13.97
C ALA A 72 4.96 -20.35 -13.09
N LEU A 73 3.72 -20.27 -13.56
CA LEU A 73 2.55 -20.81 -12.87
C LEU A 73 1.90 -21.84 -13.77
N ALA A 74 1.55 -23.00 -13.21
CA ALA A 74 0.90 -24.09 -13.94
C ALA A 74 -0.45 -23.67 -14.56
N SER A 75 -1.11 -22.67 -13.99
CA SER A 75 -2.31 -22.02 -14.51
C SER A 75 -2.24 -20.54 -14.23
N LEU A 76 -2.54 -19.72 -15.23
CA LEU A 76 -2.69 -18.27 -15.09
C LEU A 76 -3.87 -17.78 -15.91
N ARG A 77 -4.73 -16.96 -15.29
CA ARG A 77 -5.91 -16.39 -15.92
C ARG A 77 -5.99 -14.91 -15.61
N ALA A 78 -6.34 -14.11 -16.60
CA ALA A 78 -6.61 -12.70 -16.39
C ALA A 78 -8.10 -12.47 -16.07
N GLN A 79 -8.37 -11.58 -15.12
CA GLN A 79 -9.72 -11.08 -14.90
C GLN A 79 -10.07 -10.11 -16.04
N PRO A 80 -11.24 -10.26 -16.71
CA PRO A 80 -11.69 -9.28 -17.70
C PRO A 80 -11.78 -7.88 -17.10
N VAL A 81 -11.29 -6.88 -17.84
CA VAL A 81 -11.35 -5.46 -17.46
C VAL A 81 -12.12 -4.71 -18.55
N PRO A 82 -13.29 -4.09 -18.26
CA PRO A 82 -14.03 -3.34 -19.25
C PRO A 82 -13.20 -2.22 -19.88
N GLY A 83 -13.25 -2.09 -21.21
CA GLY A 83 -12.46 -1.10 -21.96
C GLY A 83 -11.00 -1.51 -22.20
N TRP A 84 -10.64 -2.75 -21.86
CA TRP A 84 -9.30 -3.31 -22.08
C TRP A 84 -9.39 -4.70 -22.70
N THR A 85 -8.53 -4.93 -23.69
CA THR A 85 -8.27 -6.25 -24.25
C THR A 85 -7.09 -6.88 -23.52
N VAL A 86 -7.20 -8.15 -23.14
CA VAL A 86 -6.10 -8.93 -22.55
C VAL A 86 -5.63 -10.02 -23.50
N THR A 87 -4.30 -10.11 -23.68
CA THR A 87 -3.64 -11.16 -24.47
C THR A 87 -2.68 -11.93 -23.57
N LEU A 88 -2.74 -13.26 -23.63
CA LEU A 88 -1.81 -14.15 -22.94
C LEU A 88 -0.95 -14.84 -23.99
N THR A 89 0.37 -14.68 -23.87
CA THR A 89 1.35 -15.38 -24.71
C THR A 89 1.96 -16.51 -23.91
N THR A 90 2.01 -17.71 -24.50
CA THR A 90 2.63 -18.88 -23.88
C THR A 90 4.06 -19.08 -24.35
N ALA A 91 4.86 -19.72 -23.52
CA ALA A 91 6.18 -20.23 -23.86
C ALA A 91 6.36 -21.65 -23.31
N GLN A 92 7.32 -22.37 -23.88
CA GLN A 92 7.77 -23.66 -23.35
C GLN A 92 8.57 -23.44 -22.07
N LEU A 93 8.45 -24.39 -21.14
CA LEU A 93 9.32 -24.52 -19.98
C LEU A 93 10.53 -25.40 -20.34
N ASP A 94 11.70 -25.03 -19.85
CA ASP A 94 12.89 -25.86 -19.86
C ASP A 94 12.73 -27.03 -18.87
N GLU A 95 12.15 -26.77 -17.71
CA GLU A 95 11.78 -27.78 -16.71
C GLU A 95 10.26 -27.86 -16.52
N PRO A 96 9.61 -28.99 -16.83
CA PRO A 96 8.18 -29.11 -16.69
C PRO A 96 7.69 -28.93 -15.25
N LEU A 97 6.55 -28.24 -15.08
CA LEU A 97 5.89 -28.11 -13.79
C LEU A 97 4.95 -29.30 -13.55
N GLU A 98 4.91 -29.82 -12.33
CA GLU A 98 3.92 -30.82 -11.94
C GLU A 98 2.71 -30.13 -11.30
N ALA A 99 1.52 -30.33 -11.89
CA ALA A 99 0.28 -29.82 -11.33
C ALA A 99 -0.84 -30.85 -11.46
N HIS A 100 -1.52 -31.16 -10.35
CA HIS A 100 -2.62 -32.13 -10.31
C HIS A 100 -2.27 -33.51 -10.92
N GLY A 101 -1.01 -33.95 -10.76
CA GLY A 101 -0.51 -35.22 -11.30
C GLY A 101 -0.35 -35.23 -12.83
N SER A 102 -0.29 -34.07 -13.46
CA SER A 102 0.03 -33.89 -14.88
C SER A 102 1.25 -33.00 -15.04
N GLU A 103 2.07 -33.34 -16.02
CA GLU A 103 3.20 -32.54 -16.46
C GLU A 103 2.71 -31.37 -17.31
N ILE A 104 3.15 -30.15 -16.97
CA ILE A 104 2.86 -28.91 -17.68
C ILE A 104 4.17 -28.42 -18.30
N THR A 105 4.22 -28.40 -19.63
CA THR A 105 5.40 -28.00 -20.40
C THR A 105 5.30 -26.60 -21.00
N GLU A 106 4.14 -25.96 -20.86
CA GLU A 106 3.87 -24.61 -21.34
C GLU A 106 3.29 -23.75 -20.22
N TYR A 107 3.67 -22.48 -20.19
CA TYR A 107 3.16 -21.52 -19.24
C TYR A 107 2.89 -20.18 -19.93
N VAL A 108 2.10 -19.32 -19.28
CA VAL A 108 1.90 -17.95 -19.74
C VAL A 108 3.14 -17.14 -19.38
N SER A 109 3.92 -16.73 -20.38
CA SER A 109 5.17 -15.97 -20.21
C SER A 109 4.96 -14.45 -20.31
N VAL A 110 3.88 -14.01 -20.97
CA VAL A 110 3.51 -12.60 -21.06
C VAL A 110 2.01 -12.42 -20.92
N VAL A 111 1.62 -11.45 -20.09
CA VAL A 111 0.27 -10.92 -20.03
C VAL A 111 0.28 -9.48 -20.50
N GLU A 112 -0.45 -9.18 -21.56
CA GLU A 112 -0.59 -7.82 -22.07
C GLU A 112 -2.04 -7.34 -21.92
N PHE A 113 -2.22 -6.25 -21.19
CA PHE A 113 -3.46 -5.48 -21.17
C PHE A 113 -3.30 -4.26 -22.08
N ARG A 114 -4.24 -4.07 -22.99
CA ARG A 114 -4.27 -2.93 -23.92
C ARG A 114 -5.62 -2.25 -23.88
N ALA A 115 -5.63 -0.93 -23.67
CA ALA A 115 -6.84 -0.14 -23.66
C ALA A 115 -7.48 -0.10 -25.05
N ASP A 116 -8.81 -0.09 -25.08
CA ASP A 116 -9.56 0.21 -26.30
C ASP A 116 -9.29 1.66 -26.75
N GLU A 117 -9.56 1.95 -28.02
CA GLU A 117 -9.29 3.28 -28.60
C GLU A 117 -10.01 4.39 -27.81
N GLY A 118 -9.26 5.43 -27.43
CA GLY A 118 -9.76 6.54 -26.63
C GLY A 118 -9.90 6.24 -25.12
N GLY A 119 -9.62 5.01 -24.70
CA GLY A 119 -9.50 4.62 -23.30
C GLY A 119 -8.07 4.73 -22.77
N GLY A 120 -7.86 4.18 -21.57
CA GLY A 120 -6.58 4.19 -20.87
C GLY A 120 -6.70 4.75 -19.46
N ILE A 121 -5.57 4.82 -18.77
CA ILE A 121 -5.45 5.45 -17.44
C ILE A 121 -5.07 6.90 -17.69
N ALA A 122 -5.89 7.88 -17.33
CA ALA A 122 -5.58 9.29 -17.58
C ALA A 122 -4.47 9.82 -16.62
N PRO A 123 -3.83 10.95 -16.94
CA PRO A 123 -2.92 11.63 -16.01
C PRO A 123 -3.50 11.77 -14.60
N GLY A 124 -2.74 11.34 -13.58
CA GLY A 124 -3.14 11.41 -12.18
C GLY A 124 -4.11 10.31 -11.71
N GLU A 125 -4.46 9.35 -12.58
CA GLU A 125 -5.28 8.18 -12.24
C GLU A 125 -4.44 6.92 -12.06
N PHE A 126 -5.07 5.85 -11.59
CA PHE A 126 -4.49 4.52 -11.53
C PHE A 126 -5.53 3.46 -11.92
N GLN A 127 -5.06 2.29 -12.33
CA GLN A 127 -5.89 1.12 -12.60
C GLN A 127 -5.29 -0.12 -11.92
N GLU A 128 -6.17 -1.05 -11.56
CA GLU A 128 -5.77 -2.38 -11.10
C GLU A 128 -6.05 -3.44 -12.17
N PHE A 129 -5.08 -4.30 -12.40
CA PHE A 129 -5.19 -5.48 -13.27
C PHE A 129 -5.00 -6.73 -12.43
N ALA A 130 -6.00 -7.60 -12.45
CA ALA A 130 -6.03 -8.79 -11.61
C ALA A 130 -5.76 -10.06 -12.43
N LEU A 131 -4.87 -10.90 -11.91
CA LEU A 131 -4.63 -12.25 -12.39
C LEU A 131 -5.01 -13.25 -11.29
N SER A 132 -5.45 -14.43 -11.68
CA SER A 132 -5.61 -15.58 -10.80
C SER A 132 -4.72 -16.69 -11.32
N GLY A 133 -3.83 -17.20 -10.49
CA GLY A 133 -2.88 -18.21 -10.91
C GLY A 133 -2.30 -19.04 -9.78
N GLY A 134 -1.56 -20.06 -10.17
CA GLY A 134 -0.92 -21.03 -9.30
C GLY A 134 -0.69 -22.37 -10.03
N ALA A 135 -0.16 -23.40 -9.39
CA ALA A 135 0.42 -23.33 -8.06
C ALA A 135 1.62 -22.36 -8.05
N PHE A 136 1.77 -21.56 -7.00
CA PHE A 136 3.00 -20.78 -6.80
C PHE A 136 4.16 -21.72 -6.48
N PRO A 137 5.40 -21.41 -6.91
CA PRO A 137 6.56 -22.24 -6.58
C PRO A 137 6.73 -22.40 -5.06
N GLU A 138 7.17 -23.58 -4.62
CA GLU A 138 7.29 -23.93 -3.19
C GLU A 138 8.61 -23.50 -2.56
N ASP A 139 9.62 -23.28 -3.39
CA ASP A 139 11.03 -23.10 -3.05
C ASP A 139 11.51 -21.64 -3.13
N VAL A 140 10.59 -20.71 -3.40
CA VAL A 140 10.86 -19.27 -3.46
C VAL A 140 9.99 -18.51 -2.47
N GLU A 141 10.53 -17.45 -1.88
CA GLU A 141 9.79 -16.57 -0.95
C GLU A 141 9.09 -15.42 -1.67
N GLN A 142 9.45 -15.16 -2.92
CA GLN A 142 8.97 -14.01 -3.69
C GLN A 142 9.08 -14.26 -5.19
N LEU A 143 8.16 -13.66 -5.94
CA LEU A 143 8.07 -13.71 -7.39
C LEU A 143 8.26 -12.31 -7.97
N THR A 144 9.02 -12.20 -9.05
CA THR A 144 9.28 -10.90 -9.69
C THR A 144 8.61 -10.86 -11.05
N PHE A 145 7.91 -9.76 -11.33
CA PHE A 145 7.12 -9.59 -12.55
C PHE A 145 7.54 -8.31 -13.27
N PRO A 146 8.62 -8.35 -14.07
CA PRO A 146 9.04 -7.20 -14.87
C PRO A 146 7.87 -6.69 -15.72
N ALA A 147 7.66 -5.38 -15.74
CA ALA A 147 6.52 -4.79 -16.43
C ALA A 147 6.93 -3.61 -17.31
N VAL A 148 6.24 -3.42 -18.43
CA VAL A 148 6.37 -2.26 -19.30
C VAL A 148 5.03 -1.59 -19.44
N GLN A 149 4.99 -0.29 -19.16
CA GLN A 149 3.84 0.57 -19.32
C GLN A 149 4.04 1.43 -20.56
N THR A 150 3.12 1.37 -21.52
CA THR A 150 3.16 2.19 -22.74
C THR A 150 2.16 3.32 -22.65
N TYR A 151 2.58 4.52 -23.02
CA TYR A 151 1.75 5.73 -23.01
C TYR A 151 1.20 6.06 -24.41
N SER A 152 0.15 6.87 -24.44
CA SER A 152 -0.55 7.28 -25.67
C SER A 152 0.31 8.12 -26.62
N ASP A 153 1.41 8.72 -26.13
CA ASP A 153 2.39 9.46 -26.93
C ASP A 153 3.50 8.57 -27.50
N GLY A 154 3.46 7.26 -27.22
CA GLY A 154 4.44 6.27 -27.67
C GLY A 154 5.65 6.11 -26.75
N SER A 155 5.74 6.87 -25.64
CA SER A 155 6.77 6.66 -24.62
C SER A 155 6.49 5.42 -23.76
N GLU A 156 7.50 4.94 -23.04
CA GLU A 156 7.40 3.76 -22.18
C GLU A 156 8.05 3.95 -20.80
N SER A 157 7.42 3.36 -19.77
CA SER A 157 8.04 3.09 -18.48
C SER A 157 8.39 1.61 -18.35
N ALA A 158 9.68 1.30 -18.13
CA ALA A 158 10.15 -0.07 -17.91
C ALA A 158 10.42 -0.33 -16.42
N TRP A 159 9.49 -1.01 -15.76
CA TRP A 159 9.54 -1.46 -14.36
C TRP A 159 10.25 -2.81 -14.29
N ILE A 160 11.57 -2.78 -14.43
CA ILE A 160 12.40 -3.99 -14.63
C ILE A 160 13.64 -4.02 -13.75
N GLU A 161 13.89 -2.98 -12.96
CA GLU A 161 15.11 -2.87 -12.17
C GLU A 161 15.03 -3.78 -10.93
N PRO A 162 16.07 -4.56 -10.63
CA PRO A 162 16.05 -5.45 -9.47
C PRO A 162 16.18 -4.66 -8.17
N THR A 163 15.37 -5.01 -7.19
CA THR A 163 15.53 -4.52 -5.81
C THR A 163 16.53 -5.41 -5.07
N VAL A 164 17.57 -4.81 -4.47
CA VAL A 164 18.62 -5.53 -3.75
C VAL A 164 18.67 -5.06 -2.29
N ASP A 165 18.63 -6.00 -1.36
CA ASP A 165 18.68 -5.69 0.07
C ASP A 165 19.93 -4.89 0.46
N GLY A 166 19.71 -3.84 1.25
CA GLY A 166 20.76 -2.93 1.70
C GLY A 166 21.22 -1.90 0.67
N GLN A 167 20.62 -1.86 -0.52
CA GLN A 167 20.82 -0.81 -1.51
C GLN A 167 19.65 0.19 -1.51
N ALA A 168 19.87 1.35 -2.15
CA ALA A 168 18.77 2.28 -2.40
C ALA A 168 17.75 1.66 -3.36
N GLU A 169 16.47 1.96 -3.15
CA GLU A 169 15.41 1.54 -4.07
C GLU A 169 15.68 2.15 -5.46
N PRO A 170 15.61 1.36 -6.54
CA PRO A 170 15.78 1.87 -7.90
C PRO A 170 14.62 2.79 -8.29
N GLU A 171 14.78 3.53 -9.39
CA GLU A 171 13.72 4.45 -9.86
C GLU A 171 12.52 3.69 -10.45
N ARG A 172 12.77 2.51 -11.03
CA ARG A 172 11.75 1.69 -11.69
C ARG A 172 11.87 0.22 -11.27
N PRO A 173 11.62 -0.08 -9.98
CA PRO A 173 11.71 -1.43 -9.46
C PRO A 173 10.74 -2.35 -10.21
N ALA A 174 11.19 -3.56 -10.52
CA ALA A 174 10.31 -4.61 -10.96
C ALA A 174 9.29 -4.94 -9.84
N PRO A 175 8.00 -5.09 -10.14
CA PRO A 175 7.01 -5.54 -9.18
C PRO A 175 7.40 -6.89 -8.55
N VAL A 176 7.44 -6.95 -7.22
CA VAL A 176 7.75 -8.17 -6.45
C VAL A 176 6.54 -8.57 -5.62
N LEU A 177 6.10 -9.81 -5.75
CA LEU A 177 5.07 -10.43 -4.93
C LEU A 177 5.74 -11.32 -3.87
N SER A 178 5.58 -11.00 -2.60
CA SER A 178 5.97 -11.92 -1.52
C SER A 178 4.97 -13.06 -1.40
N LEU A 179 5.47 -14.28 -1.27
CA LEU A 179 4.68 -15.47 -0.98
C LEU A 179 4.65 -15.66 0.53
N THR A 180 3.51 -15.39 1.15
CA THR A 180 3.34 -15.63 2.58
C THR A 180 2.97 -17.09 2.79
N ALA A 181 3.67 -17.81 3.67
CA ALA A 181 3.23 -19.15 4.05
C ALA A 181 1.74 -19.11 4.43
N ALA A 182 0.91 -19.87 3.73
CA ALA A 182 -0.48 -20.07 4.15
C ALA A 182 -0.42 -20.51 5.62
N ALA A 183 -1.22 -19.90 6.47
CA ALA A 183 -1.48 -20.47 7.78
C ALA A 183 -2.12 -21.84 7.55
N ALA A 184 -1.30 -22.88 7.50
CA ALA A 184 -1.73 -24.26 7.54
C ALA A 184 -2.52 -24.44 8.84
N ASP A 185 -3.74 -24.96 8.73
CA ASP A 185 -4.60 -25.36 9.84
C ASP A 185 -4.87 -24.27 10.90
N ALA A 186 -5.95 -23.52 10.69
CA ALA A 186 -6.84 -23.30 11.83
C ALA A 186 -7.57 -24.63 12.07
N PRO A 187 -7.35 -25.33 13.19
CA PRO A 187 -8.22 -26.44 13.55
C PRO A 187 -9.64 -25.90 13.59
N ALA A 188 -10.57 -26.61 12.95
CA ALA A 188 -11.99 -26.35 13.15
C ALA A 188 -12.24 -26.36 14.67
N ALA A 189 -12.47 -25.19 15.25
CA ALA A 189 -12.85 -25.08 16.64
C ALA A 189 -14.23 -25.72 16.74
N ASP A 190 -14.25 -26.94 17.26
CA ASP A 190 -15.43 -27.67 17.68
C ASP A 190 -16.25 -26.71 18.55
N ALA A 191 -17.40 -26.29 18.05
CA ALA A 191 -18.30 -25.42 18.78
C ALA A 191 -18.89 -26.20 19.96
N PRO A 192 -18.63 -25.83 21.24
CA PRO A 192 -19.33 -26.46 22.34
C PRO A 192 -20.78 -25.99 22.31
N ALA A 193 -21.70 -26.95 22.25
CA ALA A 193 -23.12 -26.71 22.37
C ALA A 193 -23.46 -25.91 23.64
N ALA A 194 -24.31 -24.91 23.48
CA ALA A 194 -24.85 -24.11 24.57
C ALA A 194 -25.64 -24.97 25.58
N GLN A 195 -25.26 -24.88 26.85
CA GLN A 195 -26.11 -25.23 27.99
C GLN A 195 -26.15 -24.02 28.93
N ALA A 196 -27.36 -23.55 29.22
CA ALA A 196 -27.61 -22.40 30.07
C ALA A 196 -27.65 -22.78 31.56
N GLU A 197 -26.85 -22.04 32.36
CA GLU A 197 -27.04 -21.51 33.75
C GLU A 197 -27.49 -22.43 34.92
N PRO A 198 -27.16 -22.12 36.22
CA PRO A 198 -27.11 -20.75 36.80
C PRO A 198 -26.01 -20.40 37.84
N ALA A 199 -25.81 -19.07 37.97
CA ALA A 199 -25.48 -18.22 39.14
C ALA A 199 -24.43 -18.63 40.21
N ALA A 200 -23.43 -17.76 40.40
CA ALA A 200 -23.07 -17.16 41.68
C ALA A 200 -22.16 -15.94 41.46
N ALA A 201 -22.43 -14.85 42.20
CA ALA A 201 -21.66 -13.61 42.18
C ALA A 201 -20.40 -13.75 43.03
N GLU A 202 -19.26 -13.24 42.55
CA GLU A 202 -18.25 -12.56 43.38
C GLU A 202 -17.59 -11.43 42.58
N ASP A 203 -17.50 -10.30 43.26
CA ASP A 203 -16.92 -9.01 42.89
C ASP A 203 -15.43 -9.04 43.24
N ASP A 204 -14.53 -8.83 42.28
CA ASP A 204 -13.25 -8.14 42.52
C ASP A 204 -12.42 -7.99 41.23
N GLY A 205 -11.82 -6.82 41.03
CA GLY A 205 -10.68 -6.67 40.11
C GLY A 205 -10.79 -5.58 39.04
N GLY A 206 -11.30 -4.40 39.40
CA GLY A 206 -11.21 -3.19 38.58
C GLY A 206 -9.77 -2.90 38.13
N SER A 207 -9.54 -2.98 36.82
CA SER A 207 -8.26 -2.67 36.19
C SER A 207 -7.96 -1.18 36.39
N ARG A 208 -6.99 -0.87 37.26
CA ARG A 208 -6.56 0.50 37.61
C ARG A 208 -6.18 1.37 36.40
N THR A 209 -5.96 0.75 35.25
CA THR A 209 -5.70 1.38 33.96
C THR A 209 -6.94 2.01 33.32
N ALA A 210 -8.14 1.47 33.53
CA ALA A 210 -9.38 2.00 32.96
C ALA A 210 -9.84 3.30 33.65
N THR A 211 -9.69 3.37 34.97
CA THR A 211 -10.03 4.57 35.75
C THR A 211 -9.04 5.72 35.50
N ALA A 212 -7.76 5.41 35.32
CA ALA A 212 -6.73 6.42 35.01
C ALA A 212 -6.95 7.04 33.61
N ALA A 213 -7.32 6.23 32.61
CA ALA A 213 -7.63 6.71 31.26
C ALA A 213 -8.87 7.63 31.24
N LEU A 214 -9.90 7.30 32.02
CA LEU A 214 -11.12 8.10 32.11
C LEU A 214 -10.87 9.48 32.76
N VAL A 215 -10.06 9.54 33.81
CA VAL A 215 -9.72 10.80 34.49
C VAL A 215 -8.90 11.73 33.59
N VAL A 216 -7.95 11.19 32.81
CA VAL A 216 -7.16 11.98 31.85
C VAL A 216 -8.02 12.50 30.70
N ALA A 217 -8.95 11.69 30.19
CA ALA A 217 -9.88 12.10 29.14
C ALA A 217 -10.81 13.24 29.60
N ILE A 218 -11.34 13.17 30.82
CA ILE A 218 -12.20 14.22 31.39
C ILE A 218 -11.41 15.52 31.62
N ALA A 219 -10.17 15.44 32.12
CA ALA A 219 -9.31 16.61 32.30
C ALA A 219 -8.98 17.31 30.96
N GLY A 220 -8.72 16.54 29.90
CA GLY A 220 -8.50 17.06 28.55
C GLY A 220 -9.73 17.79 27.98
N LEU A 221 -10.93 17.23 28.19
CA LEU A 221 -12.18 17.84 27.73
C LEU A 221 -12.44 19.19 28.41
N VAL A 222 -12.22 19.30 29.73
CA VAL A 222 -12.41 20.54 30.48
C VAL A 222 -11.43 21.62 30.04
N ALA A 223 -10.16 21.27 29.79
CA ALA A 223 -9.17 22.21 29.28
C ALA A 223 -9.50 22.71 27.87
N GLY A 224 -9.97 21.83 26.98
CA GLY A 224 -10.40 22.18 25.63
C GLY A 224 -11.59 23.16 25.61
N LEU A 225 -12.59 22.93 26.46
CA LEU A 225 -13.76 23.81 26.57
C LEU A 225 -13.41 25.19 27.17
N ALA A 226 -12.48 25.25 28.12
CA ALA A 226 -11.98 26.52 28.65
C ALA A 226 -11.21 27.34 27.60
N GLY A 227 -10.41 26.67 26.75
CA GLY A 227 -9.71 27.31 25.63
C GLY A 227 -10.67 27.91 24.58
N LEU A 228 -11.74 27.19 24.24
CA LEU A 228 -12.79 27.69 23.33
C LEU A 228 -13.57 28.88 23.92
N GLY A 229 -13.84 28.87 25.23
CA GLY A 229 -14.50 29.99 25.92
C GLY A 229 -13.66 31.27 25.97
N LEU A 230 -12.35 31.13 26.21
CA LEU A 230 -11.40 32.26 26.20
C LEU A 230 -11.21 32.82 24.78
N GLY A 231 -11.12 31.96 23.76
CA GLY A 231 -11.04 32.38 22.36
C GLY A 231 -12.30 33.11 21.86
N TRP A 232 -13.48 32.66 22.29
CA TRP A 232 -14.75 33.31 21.92
C TRP A 232 -14.97 34.66 22.63
N SER A 233 -14.57 34.78 23.89
CA SER A 233 -14.65 36.05 24.64
C SER A 233 -13.65 37.10 24.15
N ALA A 234 -12.46 36.69 23.69
CA ALA A 234 -11.49 37.58 23.04
C ALA A 234 -12.00 38.11 21.70
N ARG A 235 -12.67 37.27 20.89
CA ARG A 235 -13.25 37.64 19.60
C ARG A 235 -14.46 38.58 19.71
N ARG A 236 -15.19 38.55 20.84
CA ARG A 236 -16.30 39.48 21.12
C ARG A 236 -15.86 40.86 21.60
N ARG A 237 -14.63 41.03 22.11
CA ARG A 237 -14.11 42.33 22.56
C ARG A 237 -13.50 43.17 21.43
N THR A 238 -13.23 42.58 20.27
CA THR A 238 -12.70 43.29 19.09
C THR A 238 -13.79 43.76 18.12
N VAL A 239 -15.06 43.47 18.41
CA VAL A 239 -16.22 43.96 17.65
C VAL A 239 -17.15 44.72 18.59
N ALA A 240 -16.75 45.94 18.93
CA ALA A 240 -17.64 47.00 19.37
C ALA A 240 -17.31 48.25 18.52
N PRO A 241 -18.31 48.91 17.91
CA PRO A 241 -18.09 50.09 17.05
C PRO A 241 -17.63 51.33 17.83
#